data_AF-A0A6V8PFY5-F1
#
_entry.id   AF-A0A6V8PFY5-F1
#
_cell.length_a   1.000
_cell.length_b   1.000
_cell.length_c   1.000
_cell.angle_alpha   90.00
_cell.angle_beta   90.00
_cell.angle_gamma   90.00
#
_symmetry.space_group_name_H-M   'P 1'
#
loop_
_entity.id
_entity.type
_entity.pdbx_description
1 polymer ?
#
loop_
_entity_poly.entity_id
_entity_poly.type
_entity_poly.pdbx_seq_one_letter_code
_entity_poly.pdbx_strand_id
1 'polypeptide(L)' 'QKEGALLLVNSDAHTPDDLFVPQLPKRIALGAGLDEEAAEMVVFRNPRQFLRRLGY' A
#
# COMPACT_ATOMS: atom_id res chain seq x y z
N GLN A 1 -10.14 13.24 -13.20
CA GLN A 1 -10.96 13.16 -11.97
C GLN A 1 -10.24 12.28 -10.97
N LYS A 2 -10.22 12.60 -9.67
CA LYS A 2 -9.75 11.68 -8.62
C LYS A 2 -10.98 11.07 -7.97
N GLU A 3 -11.18 9.77 -8.14
CA GLU A 3 -12.25 9.07 -7.43
C GLU A 3 -11.84 8.90 -5.96
N GLY A 4 -12.76 9.13 -5.02
CA GLY A 4 -12.47 9.21 -3.58
C GLY A 4 -12.11 7.88 -2.89
N ALA A 5 -11.70 6.87 -3.67
CA ALA A 5 -11.31 5.58 -3.14
C ALA A 5 -9.91 5.63 -2.53
N LEU A 6 -9.76 5.08 -1.32
CA LEU A 6 -8.46 4.87 -0.70
C LEU A 6 -7.77 3.67 -1.35
N LEU A 7 -6.48 3.80 -1.63
CA LEU A 7 -5.66 2.77 -2.28
C LEU A 7 -4.73 2.07 -1.28
N LEU A 8 -4.29 0.88 -1.63
CA LEU A 8 -3.23 0.12 -0.94
C LEU A 8 -2.31 -0.54 -1.97
N VAL A 9 -1.06 -0.78 -1.59
CA VAL A 9 -0.15 -1.62 -2.38
C VAL A 9 -0.31 -3.06 -1.95
N ASN A 10 -0.60 -3.95 -2.90
CA ASN A 10 -0.72 -5.38 -2.67
C ASN A 10 0.50 -6.12 -3.24
N SER A 11 0.98 -7.15 -2.54
CA SER A 11 2.07 -8.00 -3.06
C SER A 11 1.61 -9.10 -3.99
N ASP A 12 0.33 -9.49 -3.89
CA ASP A 12 -0.22 -10.68 -4.54
C ASP A 12 0.63 -11.95 -4.26
N ALA A 13 1.19 -12.01 -3.05
CA ALA A 13 2.08 -13.09 -2.64
C ALA A 13 1.35 -14.45 -2.62
N HIS A 14 1.94 -15.45 -3.27
CA HIS A 14 1.46 -16.84 -3.25
C HIS A 14 2.34 -17.75 -2.39
N THR A 15 3.56 -17.30 -2.08
CA THR A 15 4.56 -17.98 -1.25
C THR A 15 5.21 -17.00 -0.25
N PRO A 16 5.83 -17.49 0.84
CA PRO A 16 6.54 -16.61 1.78
C PRO A 16 7.67 -15.80 1.13
N ASP A 17 8.30 -16.33 0.08
CA ASP A 17 9.36 -15.66 -0.66
C ASP A 17 8.86 -14.46 -1.48
N ASP A 18 7.54 -14.36 -1.72
CA ASP A 18 6.92 -13.20 -2.39
C ASP A 18 6.67 -12.03 -1.41
N LEU A 19 6.87 -12.23 -0.11
CA LEU A 19 6.63 -11.17 0.88
C LEU A 19 7.68 -10.07 0.75
N PHE A 20 7.19 -8.83 0.64
CA PHE A 20 8.05 -7.68 0.43
C PHE A 20 8.92 -7.36 1.65
N VAL A 21 10.17 -6.95 1.38
CA VAL A 21 10.89 -6.06 2.29
C VAL A 21 10.22 -4.67 2.30
N PRO A 22 10.08 -3.98 3.44
CA PRO A 22 9.28 -2.74 3.56
C PRO A 22 9.65 -1.61 2.60
N GLN A 23 10.84 -1.64 2.00
CA GLN A 23 11.34 -0.62 1.09
C GLN A 23 10.79 -0.78 -0.34
N LEU A 24 10.45 -2.00 -0.75
CA LEU A 24 9.97 -2.30 -2.10
C LEU A 24 8.55 -1.74 -2.39
N PRO A 25 7.55 -1.86 -1.50
CA PRO A 25 6.21 -1.31 -1.73
C PRO A 25 6.21 0.20 -1.94
N LYS A 26 7.06 0.93 -1.20
CA LYS A 26 7.19 2.38 -1.34
C LYS A 26 7.79 2.76 -2.69
N ARG A 27 8.80 2.01 -3.17
CA ARG A 27 9.36 2.21 -4.52
C ARG A 27 8.34 1.92 -5.62
N ILE A 28 7.51 0.89 -5.45
CA ILE A 28 6.42 0.59 -6.39
C ILE A 28 5.41 1.75 -6.43
N ALA A 29 4.98 2.25 -5.26
CA ALA A 29 4.07 3.38 -5.18
C ALA A 29 4.62 4.65 -5.86
N LEU A 30 5.88 4.99 -5.60
CA LEU A 30 6.56 6.12 -6.26
C LEU A 30 6.67 5.91 -7.79
N GLY A 31 7.05 4.71 -8.21
CA GLY A 31 7.14 4.34 -9.64
C GLY A 31 5.79 4.35 -10.36
N ALA A 32 4.69 4.19 -9.63
CA ALA A 32 3.32 4.33 -10.13
C ALA A 32 2.86 5.80 -10.23
N GLY A 33 3.73 6.77 -9.91
CA GLY A 33 3.45 8.21 -10.04
C GLY A 33 2.84 8.85 -8.80
N LEU A 34 2.84 8.17 -7.65
CA LEU A 34 2.49 8.79 -6.38
C LEU A 34 3.66 9.63 -5.86
N ASP A 35 3.32 10.72 -5.16
CA ASP A 35 4.30 11.47 -4.39
C ASP A 35 4.65 10.75 -3.08
N GLU A 36 5.63 11.29 -2.35
CA GLU A 36 6.17 10.68 -1.13
C GLU A 36 5.11 10.50 -0.03
N GLU A 37 4.22 11.48 0.13
CA GLU A 37 3.15 11.46 1.12
C GLU A 37 2.09 10.41 0.75
N ALA A 38 1.65 10.41 -0.50
CA ALA A 38 0.71 9.44 -1.03
C ALA A 38 1.28 8.01 -0.95
N ALA A 39 2.56 7.82 -1.29
CA ALA A 39 3.25 6.54 -1.17
C ALA A 39 3.29 6.05 0.28
N GLU A 40 3.54 6.93 1.26
CA GLU A 40 3.49 6.57 2.67
C GLU A 40 2.07 6.19 3.12
N MET A 41 1.06 6.93 2.67
CA MET A 41 -0.33 6.64 2.99
C MET A 41 -0.78 5.26 2.48
N VAL A 42 -0.56 4.96 1.20
CA VAL A 42 -1.03 3.70 0.59
C VAL A 42 -0.28 2.48 1.08
N VAL A 43 1.00 2.63 1.49
CA VAL A 43 1.80 1.50 2.01
C VAL A 43 1.57 1.26 3.50
N PHE A 44 1.41 2.30 4.32
CA PHE A 44 1.42 2.12 5.78
C PHE A 44 0.13 2.52 6.48
N ARG A 45 -0.53 3.61 6.07
CA ARG A 45 -1.68 4.17 6.81
C ARG A 45 -3.01 3.54 6.38
N ASN A 46 -3.25 3.48 5.08
CA ASN A 46 -4.50 2.93 4.51
C ASN A 46 -4.69 1.45 4.86
N PRO A 47 -3.65 0.58 4.79
CA PRO A 47 -3.82 -0.83 5.20
C PRO A 47 -4.22 -0.98 6.67
N ARG A 48 -3.60 -0.22 7.57
CA ARG A 48 -3.97 -0.22 9.01
C ARG A 48 -5.39 0.29 9.24
N GLN A 49 -5.80 1.34 8.53
CA GLN A 49 -7.18 1.83 8.60
C GLN A 49 -8.18 0.81 8.06
N PHE A 50 -7.85 0.13 6.97
CA PHE A 50 -8.66 -0.92 6.38
C PHE A 50 -8.87 -2.08 7.36
N LEU A 51 -7.79 -2.59 7.97
CA LEU A 51 -7.85 -3.64 8.98
C LEU A 51 -8.70 -3.26 10.20
N ARG A 52 -8.53 -2.03 10.73
CA ARG A 52 -9.37 -1.53 11.83
C ARG A 52 -10.86 -1.52 11.50
N ARG A 53 -11.23 -1.19 10.26
CA ARG A 53 -12.64 -1.22 9.83
C ARG A 53 -13.23 -2.63 9.80
N LEU A 54 -12.38 -3.64 9.64
CA LEU A 54 -12.76 -5.05 9.66
C LEU A 54 -12.73 -5.66 11.07
N GLY A 55 -12.32 -4.90 12.10
CA GLY A 55 -12.25 -5.36 13.49
C GLY A 55 -10.91 -5.99 13.90
N TYR A 56 -9.84 -5.76 13.13
CA TYR A 56 -8.46 -6.15 13.48
C TYR A 56 -7.67 -4.99 14.09
#